data_AF-A0A512MIG6-F1
#
_entry.id   AF-A0A512MIG6-F1
#
_cell.length_a   1.000
_cell.length_b   1.000
_cell.length_c   1.000
_cell.angle_alpha   90.00
_cell.angle_beta   90.00
_cell.angle_gamma   90.00
#
_symmetry.space_group_name_H-M   'P 1'
#
loop_
_entity.id
_entity.type
_entity.pdbx_description
1 polymer ?
#
loop_
_entity_poly.entity_id
_entity_poly.type
_entity_poly.pdbx_seq_one_letter_code
_entity_poly.pdbx_strand_id
1 'polypeptide(L)'
;MHVMKKLYHRLLVVPVFMLALFCTQCSSDRVWSRAEFEAWYAESLPNYSNLERVRYRGSDAHDHYFLLRPVDSFVTARIPRAEITIKEERPYAGGSSSTLGYYDVDVLHGYARTSDE
;
A
#
# COMPACT_ATOMS: atom_id res chain seq x y z
N MET A 1 10.48 26.20 -55.83
CA MET A 1 11.60 27.10 -55.45
C MET A 1 11.49 27.35 -53.94
N HIS A 2 12.33 26.72 -53.11
CA HIS A 2 13.65 27.23 -52.68
C HIS A 2 13.48 28.61 -52.00
N VAL A 3 13.56 28.70 -50.66
CA VAL A 3 14.74 29.12 -49.86
C VAL A 3 14.15 29.88 -48.64
N MET A 4 14.60 29.89 -47.39
CA MET A 4 15.65 29.28 -46.57
C MET A 4 15.26 29.59 -45.10
N LYS A 5 15.33 28.64 -44.17
CA LYS A 5 16.44 28.43 -43.21
C LYS A 5 16.81 29.62 -42.30
N LYS A 6 16.83 29.30 -41.00
CA LYS A 6 17.58 29.91 -39.87
C LYS A 6 16.84 30.96 -39.04
N LEU A 7 16.27 30.51 -37.93
CA LEU A 7 16.58 31.16 -36.65
C LEU A 7 16.87 30.08 -35.61
N TYR A 8 18.16 29.78 -35.50
CA TYR A 8 18.77 29.01 -34.43
C TYR A 8 18.86 29.89 -33.18
N HIS A 9 19.00 29.22 -32.03
CA HIS A 9 19.47 29.74 -30.74
C HIS A 9 18.40 30.38 -29.85
N ARG A 10 17.82 29.57 -28.97
CA ARG A 10 18.18 29.55 -27.53
C ARG A 10 17.29 28.55 -26.78
N LEU A 11 17.84 27.97 -25.72
CA LEU A 11 17.22 27.02 -24.79
C LEU A 11 16.98 25.59 -25.31
N LEU A 12 18.07 24.89 -25.57
CA LEU A 12 18.09 23.43 -25.48
C LEU A 12 19.18 23.04 -24.48
N VAL A 13 18.96 23.37 -23.21
CA VAL A 13 19.78 22.91 -22.08
C VAL A 13 18.83 22.59 -20.93
N VAL A 14 18.47 21.30 -20.83
CA VAL A 14 18.27 20.51 -19.60
C VAL A 14 17.12 20.96 -18.65
N PRO A 15 16.20 20.07 -18.23
CA PRO A 15 16.51 18.69 -17.88
C PRO A 15 15.61 17.60 -18.49
N VAL A 16 16.27 16.73 -19.24
CA VAL A 16 15.94 15.31 -19.43
C VAL A 16 16.15 14.49 -18.12
N PHE A 17 16.19 15.17 -16.96
CA PHE A 17 16.32 14.56 -15.62
C PHE A 17 14.97 14.34 -14.91
N MET A 18 13.85 14.85 -15.45
CA MET A 18 12.51 14.69 -14.87
C MET A 18 11.72 13.49 -15.43
N LEU A 19 12.35 12.61 -16.23
CA LEU A 19 11.71 11.39 -16.73
C LEU A 19 12.33 10.09 -16.19
N ALA A 20 13.21 10.18 -15.19
CA ALA A 20 13.87 9.03 -14.57
C ALA A 20 13.28 8.63 -13.20
N LEU A 21 12.15 9.22 -12.79
CA LEU A 21 11.40 8.80 -11.59
C LEU A 21 10.23 7.85 -11.89
N PHE A 22 10.01 7.49 -13.17
CA PHE A 22 9.09 6.43 -13.55
C PHE A 22 9.76 5.04 -13.62
N CYS A 23 10.92 4.89 -12.99
CA CYS A 23 11.53 3.59 -12.76
C CYS A 23 10.96 2.98 -11.48
N THR A 24 10.29 1.83 -11.67
CA THR A 24 10.34 0.67 -10.78
C THR A 24 9.77 0.82 -9.38
N GLN A 25 8.46 0.56 -9.23
CA GLN A 25 7.99 -0.30 -8.14
C GLN A 25 6.57 -0.83 -8.41
N CYS A 26 6.48 -1.72 -9.39
CA CYS A 26 5.47 -2.77 -9.37
C CYS A 26 6.01 -3.87 -8.44
N SER A 27 5.99 -3.62 -7.13
CA SER A 27 6.10 -4.67 -6.10
C SER A 27 5.44 -4.16 -4.84
N SER A 28 4.37 -4.86 -4.50
CA SER A 28 3.40 -4.66 -3.44
C SER A 28 3.98 -4.95 -2.04
N ASP A 29 4.98 -4.17 -1.62
CA ASP A 29 5.66 -4.33 -0.33
C ASP A 29 5.94 -2.97 0.35
N ARG A 30 5.00 -2.03 0.23
CA ARG A 30 5.11 -0.76 0.95
C ARG A 30 4.86 -1.01 2.44
N VAL A 31 5.83 -0.61 3.27
CA VAL A 31 5.64 -0.44 4.71
C VAL A 31 4.98 0.91 4.96
N TRP A 32 3.93 0.92 5.76
CA TRP A 32 3.14 2.10 6.10
C TRP A 32 3.33 2.42 7.56
N SER A 33 3.47 3.70 7.91
CA SER A 33 3.17 4.10 9.27
C SER A 33 1.67 3.90 9.56
N ARG A 34 1.32 3.77 10.84
CA ARG A 34 -0.07 3.71 11.32
C ARG A 34 -0.88 4.87 10.77
N ALA A 35 -0.36 6.10 10.92
CA ALA A 35 -1.08 7.31 10.54
C ALA A 35 -1.31 7.39 9.02
N GLU A 36 -0.31 7.04 8.20
CA GLU A 36 -0.46 7.00 6.75
C GLU A 36 -1.48 5.95 6.31
N PHE A 37 -1.49 4.78 6.94
CA PHE A 37 -2.41 3.71 6.59
C PHE A 37 -3.85 4.05 6.97
N GLU A 38 -4.08 4.56 8.17
CA GLU A 38 -5.40 5.00 8.64
C GLU A 38 -5.96 6.13 7.76
N ALA A 39 -5.13 7.11 7.40
CA ALA A 39 -5.54 8.22 6.53
C ALA A 39 -5.93 7.72 5.13
N TRP A 40 -5.06 6.91 4.50
CA TRP A 40 -5.35 6.33 3.19
C TRP A 40 -6.62 5.46 3.24
N TYR A 41 -6.79 4.66 4.30
CA TYR A 41 -7.96 3.81 4.46
C TYR A 41 -9.25 4.64 4.54
N ALA A 42 -9.27 5.67 5.38
CA ALA A 42 -10.43 6.55 5.55
C ALA A 42 -10.83 7.26 4.24
N GLU A 43 -9.85 7.74 3.47
CA GLU A 43 -10.07 8.40 2.17
C GLU A 43 -10.53 7.40 1.08
N SER A 44 -10.06 6.16 1.17
CA SER A 44 -10.32 5.13 0.17
C SER A 44 -11.64 4.40 0.40
N LEU A 45 -12.09 4.26 1.65
CA LEU A 45 -13.30 3.51 2.02
C LEU A 45 -14.56 3.90 1.22
N PRO A 46 -14.87 5.19 0.98
CA PRO A 46 -16.04 5.59 0.19
C PRO A 46 -15.97 5.16 -1.28
N ASN A 47 -14.76 4.91 -1.80
CA ASN A 47 -14.50 4.62 -3.21
C ASN A 47 -14.35 3.12 -3.48
N TYR A 48 -14.09 2.31 -2.45
CA TYR A 48 -13.82 0.87 -2.58
C TYR A 48 -14.59 0.08 -1.51
N SER A 49 -15.78 -0.41 -1.85
CA SER A 49 -16.63 -1.18 -0.93
C SER A 49 -15.96 -2.46 -0.40
N ASN A 50 -15.04 -3.05 -1.16
CA ASN A 50 -14.30 -4.23 -0.72
C ASN A 50 -13.22 -3.93 0.36
N LEU A 51 -12.92 -2.65 0.64
CA LEU A 51 -12.00 -2.26 1.72
C LEU A 51 -12.61 -2.39 3.12
N GLU A 52 -13.92 -2.61 3.26
CA GLU A 52 -14.53 -2.86 4.58
C GLU A 52 -13.94 -4.10 5.27
N ARG A 53 -13.28 -4.99 4.52
CA ARG A 53 -12.69 -6.23 5.01
C ARG A 53 -11.17 -6.19 4.94
N VAL A 54 -10.56 -5.60 5.97
CA VAL A 54 -9.11 -5.66 6.17
C VAL A 54 -8.79 -6.86 7.04
N ARG A 55 -8.01 -7.80 6.51
CA ARG A 55 -7.76 -9.08 7.15
C ARG A 55 -6.36 -9.16 7.74
N TYR A 56 -6.25 -9.39 9.04
CA TYR A 56 -4.98 -9.56 9.71
C TYR A 56 -4.33 -10.91 9.35
N ARG A 57 -3.06 -10.90 8.94
CA ARG A 57 -2.32 -12.09 8.49
C ARG A 57 -1.29 -12.60 9.48
N GLY A 58 -1.13 -11.92 10.61
CA GLY A 58 -0.11 -12.23 11.60
C GLY A 58 0.98 -11.17 11.66
N SER A 59 1.99 -11.47 12.46
CA SER A 59 3.09 -10.55 12.77
C SER A 59 4.40 -11.29 12.85
N ASP A 60 5.47 -10.58 12.53
CA ASP A 60 6.82 -11.04 12.75
C ASP A 60 7.54 -10.14 13.77
N ALA A 61 8.87 -10.17 13.79
CA ALA A 61 9.67 -9.36 14.70
C ALA A 61 9.58 -7.85 14.42
N HIS A 62 9.17 -7.46 13.21
CA HIS A 62 9.25 -6.07 12.74
C HIS A 62 7.88 -5.48 12.44
N ASP A 63 6.95 -6.24 11.87
CA ASP A 63 5.71 -5.73 11.29
C ASP A 63 4.47 -6.57 11.65
N HIS A 64 3.32 -5.90 11.62
CA HIS A 64 2.01 -6.51 11.45
C HIS A 64 1.62 -6.52 9.97
N TYR A 65 1.07 -7.64 9.50
CA TYR A 65 0.69 -7.84 8.10
C TYR A 65 -0.83 -7.85 7.96
N PHE A 66 -1.32 -7.12 6.97
CA PHE A 66 -2.75 -7.01 6.64
C PHE A 66 -2.97 -7.31 5.17
N LEU A 67 -4.04 -8.03 4.86
CA LEU A 67 -4.54 -8.25 3.51
C LEU A 67 -5.73 -7.33 3.27
N LEU A 68 -5.71 -6.64 2.15
CA LEU A 68 -6.78 -5.77 1.68
C LEU A 68 -7.08 -6.08 0.22
N ARG A 69 -8.31 -5.80 -0.19
CA ARG A 69 -8.78 -6.02 -1.56
C ARG A 69 -9.51 -4.78 -2.05
N PRO A 70 -8.82 -3.65 -2.32
CA PRO A 70 -9.47 -2.43 -2.81
C PRO A 70 -10.18 -2.63 -4.15
N VAL A 71 -9.61 -3.47 -5.03
CA VAL A 71 -10.17 -3.85 -6.34
C VAL A 71 -10.14 -5.38 -6.46
N ASP A 72 -10.27 -5.96 -7.66
CA ASP A 72 -10.16 -7.40 -7.88
C ASP A 72 -8.74 -7.99 -7.68
N SER A 73 -7.85 -7.27 -7.00
CA SER A 73 -6.52 -7.72 -6.60
C SER A 73 -6.30 -7.58 -5.10
N PHE A 74 -5.55 -8.53 -4.55
CA PHE A 74 -5.10 -8.49 -3.16
C PHE A 74 -3.85 -7.63 -3.03
N VAL A 75 -3.82 -6.82 -1.98
CA VAL A 75 -2.67 -6.00 -1.59
C VAL A 75 -2.32 -6.36 -0.15
N THR A 76 -1.04 -6.51 0.13
CA THR A 76 -0.55 -6.68 1.50
C THR A 76 -0.04 -5.34 2.01
N ALA A 77 -0.56 -4.89 3.16
CA ALA A 77 -0.02 -3.76 3.90
C ALA A 77 0.78 -4.26 5.09
N ARG A 78 1.88 -3.56 5.38
CA ARG A 78 2.77 -3.82 6.52
C ARG A 78 2.80 -2.58 7.39
N ILE A 79 2.59 -2.74 8.69
CA ILE A 79 2.67 -1.65 9.66
C ILE A 79 3.69 -2.05 10.72
N PRO A 80 4.66 -1.19 11.05
CA PRO A 80 5.64 -1.51 12.08
C PRO A 80 4.97 -1.91 13.39
N ARG A 81 5.48 -3.00 13.97
CA ARG A 81 4.98 -3.57 15.22
C ARG A 81 5.03 -2.60 16.39
N ALA A 82 5.94 -1.64 16.34
CA ALA A 82 6.07 -0.60 17.36
C ALA A 82 4.94 0.45 17.32
N GLU A 83 4.19 0.56 16.21
CA GLU A 83 3.20 1.64 16.03
C GLU A 83 1.78 1.27 16.45
N ILE A 84 1.46 -0.02 16.44
CA ILE A 84 0.13 -0.54 16.79
C ILE A 84 0.26 -1.75 17.70
N THR A 85 -0.81 -2.08 18.41
CA THR A 85 -0.88 -3.28 19.25
C THR A 85 -2.07 -4.11 18.82
N ILE A 86 -1.82 -5.38 18.49
CA ILE A 86 -2.86 -6.35 18.15
C ILE A 86 -3.12 -7.25 19.36
N LYS A 87 -4.37 -7.27 19.84
CA LYS A 87 -4.73 -7.98 21.07
C LYS A 87 -4.59 -9.50 20.95
N GLU A 88 -5.02 -10.07 19.83
CA GLU A 88 -4.97 -11.50 19.54
C GLU A 88 -3.92 -11.77 18.46
N GLU A 89 -2.68 -11.35 18.75
CA GLU A 89 -1.59 -11.45 17.80
C GLU A 89 -1.25 -12.91 17.48
N ARG A 90 -0.92 -13.19 16.22
CA ARG A 90 -0.52 -14.51 15.73
C ARG A 90 0.73 -14.41 14.87
N PRO A 91 1.59 -15.45 14.82
CA PRO A 91 2.76 -15.42 13.96
C PRO A 91 2.35 -15.26 12.50
N TYR A 92 3.14 -14.49 11.74
CA TYR A 92 2.91 -14.32 10.31
C TYR A 92 3.11 -15.65 9.59
N ALA A 93 2.05 -16.12 8.93
CA ALA A 93 2.01 -17.46 8.33
C ALA A 93 2.78 -17.58 7.00
N GLY A 94 3.39 -16.49 6.49
CA GLY A 94 4.31 -16.49 5.35
C GLY A 94 3.87 -17.30 4.13
N GLY A 95 3.23 -16.65 3.15
CA GLY A 95 3.13 -17.17 1.77
C GLY A 95 2.39 -18.50 1.52
N SER A 96 1.83 -19.16 2.54
CA SER A 96 0.95 -20.31 2.33
C SER A 96 -0.33 -19.88 1.60
N SER A 97 -0.59 -20.46 0.43
CA SER A 97 -1.75 -20.17 -0.44
C SER A 97 -3.11 -20.49 0.20
N SER A 98 -3.14 -21.12 1.38
CA SER A 98 -4.36 -21.56 2.04
C SER A 98 -4.88 -20.63 3.14
N THR A 99 -4.14 -19.60 3.55
CA THR A 99 -4.59 -18.69 4.63
C THR A 99 -4.57 -17.24 4.18
N LEU A 100 -5.75 -16.73 3.78
CA LEU A 100 -5.97 -15.30 3.48
C LEU A 100 -5.74 -14.39 4.70
N GLY A 101 -5.73 -14.97 5.90
CA GLY A 101 -5.39 -14.36 7.19
C GLY A 101 -6.20 -15.01 8.30
N TYR A 102 -6.13 -14.45 9.51
CA TYR A 102 -6.74 -15.00 10.72
C TYR A 102 -8.12 -14.44 11.01
N TYR A 103 -8.31 -13.12 10.93
CA TYR A 103 -9.58 -12.45 11.20
C TYR A 103 -9.59 -11.05 10.57
N ASP A 104 -10.78 -10.50 10.35
CA ASP A 104 -10.96 -9.11 9.88
C ASP A 104 -10.82 -8.13 11.06
N VAL A 105 -10.28 -6.94 10.79
CA VAL A 105 -10.01 -5.87 11.76
C VAL A 105 -10.62 -4.53 11.34
N ASP A 106 -10.95 -3.71 12.33
CA ASP A 106 -11.35 -2.32 12.15
C ASP A 106 -10.13 -1.39 12.22
N VAL A 107 -9.67 -0.92 11.07
CA VAL A 107 -8.50 -0.03 10.96
C VAL A 107 -8.69 1.29 11.72
N LEU A 108 -9.90 1.85 11.70
CA LEU A 108 -10.17 3.18 12.27
C LEU A 108 -10.44 3.12 13.78
N HIS A 109 -10.73 1.94 14.32
CA HIS A 109 -10.96 1.72 15.75
C HIS A 109 -9.86 0.86 16.37
N GLY A 110 -8.60 1.22 16.09
CA GLY A 110 -7.44 0.65 16.76
C GLY A 110 -7.15 -0.80 16.40
N TYR A 111 -7.49 -1.22 15.17
CA TYR A 111 -7.27 -2.58 14.65
C TYR A 111 -7.99 -3.67 15.47
N ALA A 112 -9.14 -3.31 16.06
CA ALA A 112 -9.96 -4.25 16.81
C ALA A 112 -10.53 -5.33 15.90
N ARG A 113 -10.60 -6.58 16.39
CA ARG A 113 -11.22 -7.70 15.68
C ARG A 113 -12.71 -7.42 15.44
N THR A 114 -13.18 -7.61 14.21
CA THR A 114 -14.59 -7.40 13.82
C THR A 114 -15.31 -8.67 13.39
N SER A 115 -14.58 -9.78 13.20
CA SER A 115 -15.16 -11.06 12.82
C SER A 115 -14.69 -12.18 13.73
N ASP A 116 -15.65 -12.93 14.25
CA ASP A 116 -15.42 -14.19 14.95
C ASP A 116 -15.46 -15.34 13.93
N GLU A 117 -14.39 -15.52 13.13
CA GLU A 117 -14.11 -16.85 12.54
C GLU A 117 -13.54 -17.81 13.61
#